data_AF-A0A0F0F8F8-F1
#
_entry.id   AF-A0A0F0F8F8-F1
#
_cell.length_a   1.000
_cell.length_b   1.000
_cell.length_c   1.000
_cell.angle_alpha   90.00
_cell.angle_beta   90.00
_cell.angle_gamma   90.00
#
_symmetry.space_group_name_H-M   'P 1'
#
loop_
_entity.id
_entity.type
_entity.pdbx_description
1 polymer ?
#
loop_
_entity_poly.entity_id
_entity_poly.type
_entity_poly.pdbx_seq_one_letter_code
_entity_poly.pdbx_strand_id
1 'polypeptide(L)'
;MSRYDFRIVDRRTGTKVSDFVGSSVRLTLSERTVGPLQRLKLVTGTLLCWPIRYTKFVDPGSFRLVDTDIELEPTVLDMTDWYCPARRFVMRQEVRYRNQQQVVDVVEIE
;
A
#
# COMPACT_ATOMS: atom_id res chain seq x y z
N MET A 1 2.67 6.47 20.80
CA MET A 1 2.90 6.79 19.37
C MET A 1 3.60 5.62 18.73
N SER A 2 3.14 5.15 17.57
CA SER A 2 3.81 4.07 16.83
C SER A 2 5.13 4.60 16.25
N ARG A 3 6.21 3.88 16.52
CA ARG A 3 7.57 4.18 16.04
C ARG A 3 8.08 2.94 15.32
N TYR A 4 8.72 3.13 14.17
CA TYR A 4 9.42 2.06 13.49
C TYR A 4 10.87 2.06 13.93
N ASP A 5 11.37 0.90 14.34
CA ASP A 5 12.75 0.73 14.78
C ASP A 5 13.30 -0.55 14.16
N PHE A 6 14.24 -0.38 13.23
CA PHE A 6 14.88 -1.48 12.53
C PHE A 6 16.37 -1.46 12.84
N ARG A 7 16.91 -2.60 13.29
CA ARG A 7 18.35 -2.75 13.47
C ARG A 7 19.01 -3.06 12.14
N ILE A 8 20.00 -2.27 11.77
CA ILE A 8 20.88 -2.55 10.63
C ILE A 8 22.09 -3.32 11.15
N VAL A 9 22.30 -4.51 10.60
CA VAL A 9 23.40 -5.41 10.97
C VAL A 9 24.28 -5.69 9.77
N ASP A 10 25.58 -5.83 10.03
CA ASP A 10 26.52 -6.34 9.04
C ASP A 10 26.18 -7.81 8.76
N ARG A 11 25.89 -8.13 7.49
CA ARG A 11 25.42 -9.47 7.11
C ARG A 11 26.43 -10.58 7.41
N ARG A 12 27.73 -10.28 7.40
CA ARG A 12 28.80 -11.28 7.55
C ARG A 12 29.11 -11.59 9.01
N THR A 13 29.11 -10.55 9.86
CA THR A 13 29.51 -10.63 11.26
C THR A 13 28.32 -10.64 12.22
N GLY A 14 27.13 -10.25 11.75
CA GLY A 14 25.93 -10.07 12.58
C GLY A 14 26.01 -8.88 13.53
N THR A 15 27.09 -8.08 13.46
CA THR A 15 27.30 -6.95 14.36
C THR A 15 26.36 -5.81 14.01
N LYS A 16 25.81 -5.12 15.02
CA LYS A 16 25.00 -3.92 14.81
C LYS A 16 25.85 -2.82 14.16
N VAL A 17 25.42 -2.34 13.02
CA VAL A 17 25.99 -1.17 12.33
C VAL A 17 25.27 0.10 12.78
N SER A 18 23.92 0.08 12.81
CA SER A 18 23.11 1.24 13.20
C SER A 18 21.66 0.85 13.50
N ASP A 19 20.86 1.83 13.89
CA ASP A 19 19.41 1.75 13.99
C ASP A 19 18.78 2.68 12.94
N PHE A 20 17.71 2.22 12.29
CA PHE A 20 16.86 3.01 11.40
C PHE A 20 15.55 3.28 12.13
N VAL A 21 15.32 4.56 12.43
CA VAL A 21 14.22 5.01 13.28
C VAL A 21 13.28 5.89 12.49
N GLY A 22 12.03 5.47 12.34
CA GLY A 22 10.98 6.24 11.65
C GLY A 22 9.94 6.80 12.61
N SER A 23 9.41 7.98 12.31
CA SER A 23 8.21 8.50 12.96
C SER A 23 6.94 7.81 12.45
N SER A 24 5.78 8.26 12.93
CA SER A 24 4.50 7.66 12.54
C SER A 24 4.15 7.98 11.10
N VAL A 25 3.86 6.95 10.30
CA VAL A 25 3.28 7.13 8.96
C VAL A 25 1.84 7.58 9.09
N ARG A 26 1.47 8.66 8.40
CA ARG A 26 0.09 9.15 8.32
C ARG A 26 -0.51 8.75 6.97
N LEU A 27 -1.69 8.15 7.04
CA LEU A 27 -2.48 7.76 5.88
C LEU A 27 -3.81 8.50 5.90
N THR A 28 -4.13 9.19 4.81
CA THR A 28 -5.44 9.85 4.63
C THR A 28 -6.07 9.32 3.35
N LEU A 29 -7.35 8.95 3.43
CA LEU A 29 -8.12 8.47 2.28
C LEU A 29 -9.15 9.52 1.89
N SER A 30 -9.34 9.74 0.60
CA SER A 30 -10.43 10.57 0.12
C SER A 30 -11.79 9.89 0.29
N GLU A 31 -12.85 10.62 -0.04
CA GLU A 31 -14.15 10.02 -0.33
C GLU A 31 -14.03 8.94 -1.41
N ARG A 32 -14.88 7.91 -1.31
CA ARG A 32 -14.91 6.76 -2.22
C ARG A 32 -16.06 6.92 -3.21
N THR A 33 -15.78 6.73 -4.48
CA THR A 33 -16.79 6.67 -5.54
C THR A 33 -16.97 5.23 -6.01
N VAL A 34 -18.20 4.72 -5.92
CA VAL A 34 -18.56 3.38 -6.41
C VAL A 34 -19.01 3.49 -7.86
N GLY A 35 -18.30 2.80 -8.75
CA GLY A 35 -18.66 2.71 -10.17
C GLY A 35 -19.71 1.62 -10.46
N PRO A 36 -20.16 1.51 -11.72
CA PRO A 36 -21.10 0.46 -12.13
C PRO A 36 -20.46 -0.92 -12.03
N LEU A 37 -21.30 -1.94 -11.82
CA LEU A 37 -20.90 -3.35 -11.78
C LEU A 37 -20.28 -3.77 -13.11
N GLN A 38 -19.12 -4.42 -13.05
CA GLN A 38 -18.33 -4.78 -14.23
C GLN A 38 -17.77 -6.20 -14.12
N ARG A 39 -17.51 -6.83 -15.27
CA ARG A 39 -16.80 -8.12 -15.31
C ARG A 39 -15.31 -7.89 -15.08
N LEU A 40 -14.76 -8.54 -14.06
CA LEU A 40 -13.34 -8.55 -13.74
C LEU A 40 -12.76 -9.93 -14.02
N LYS A 41 -11.71 -10.00 -14.85
CA LYS A 41 -10.97 -11.22 -15.11
C LYS A 41 -9.80 -11.35 -14.13
N LEU A 42 -9.84 -12.39 -13.31
CA LEU A 42 -8.81 -12.80 -12.36
C LEU A 42 -8.19 -14.12 -12.83
N VAL A 43 -7.08 -14.51 -12.20
CA VAL A 43 -6.47 -15.84 -12.41
C VAL A 43 -7.43 -16.96 -11.99
N THR A 44 -8.25 -16.72 -10.97
CA THR A 44 -9.23 -17.68 -10.43
C THR A 44 -10.54 -17.74 -11.21
N GLY A 45 -10.73 -16.89 -12.22
CA GLY A 45 -11.95 -16.84 -13.04
C GLY A 45 -12.48 -15.42 -13.24
N THR A 46 -13.71 -15.32 -13.74
CA THR A 46 -14.37 -14.02 -13.96
C THR A 46 -15.43 -13.77 -12.90
N LEU A 47 -15.41 -12.58 -12.29
CA LEU A 47 -16.39 -12.15 -11.30
C LEU A 47 -17.08 -10.86 -11.75
N LEU A 48 -18.28 -10.60 -11.23
CA LEU A 48 -18.91 -9.28 -11.31
C LEU A 48 -18.52 -8.48 -10.07
N CYS A 49 -17.93 -7.31 -10.26
CA CYS A 49 -17.35 -6.51 -9.19
C CYS A 49 -17.64 -5.01 -9.40
N TRP A 50 -17.77 -4.27 -8.30
CA TRP A 50 -17.84 -2.81 -8.32
C TRP A 50 -16.43 -2.23 -8.18
N PRO A 51 -15.98 -1.36 -9.09
CA PRO A 51 -14.76 -0.59 -8.88
C PRO A 51 -15.04 0.56 -7.92
N ILE A 52 -14.28 0.62 -6.84
CA ILE A 52 -14.36 1.66 -5.82
C ILE A 52 -13.10 2.52 -5.94
N ARG A 53 -13.27 3.78 -6.34
CA ARG A 53 -12.16 4.70 -6.61
C ARG A 53 -11.99 5.71 -5.49
N TYR A 54 -10.75 5.98 -5.12
CA TYR A 54 -10.36 6.97 -4.11
C TYR A 54 -8.88 7.33 -4.27
N THR A 55 -8.44 8.39 -3.61
CA THR A 55 -7.01 8.70 -3.48
C THR A 55 -6.52 8.36 -2.08
N LYS A 56 -5.27 7.89 -1.99
CA LYS A 56 -4.57 7.64 -0.73
C LYS A 56 -3.37 8.59 -0.65
N PHE A 57 -3.43 9.49 0.32
CA PHE A 57 -2.30 10.31 0.71
C PHE A 57 -1.47 9.55 1.75
N VAL A 58 -0.16 9.45 1.49
CA VAL A 58 0.82 8.81 2.35
C VAL A 58 1.86 9.84 2.74
N ASP A 59 1.87 10.21 4.01
CA ASP A 59 2.97 10.96 4.60
C ASP A 59 3.82 9.97 5.40
N PRO A 60 5.00 9.61 4.90
CA PRO A 60 5.87 8.63 5.53
C PRO A 60 6.52 9.18 6.82
N GLY A 61 6.44 10.49 7.05
CA GLY A 61 7.12 11.16 8.16
C GLY A 61 8.62 11.29 7.91
N SER A 62 9.34 11.44 9.02
CA SER A 62 10.80 11.55 9.04
C SER A 62 11.43 10.24 9.49
N PHE A 63 12.57 9.93 8.89
CA PHE A 63 13.40 8.79 9.26
C PHE A 63 14.77 9.26 9.69
N ARG A 64 15.41 8.54 10.60
CA ARG A 64 16.80 8.73 10.98
C ARG A 64 17.57 7.46 10.69
N LEU A 65 18.64 7.59 9.94
CA LEU A 65 19.61 6.54 9.68
C LEU A 65 20.96 7.00 10.22
N VAL A 66 21.47 6.31 11.25
CA VAL A 66 22.67 6.77 11.98
C VAL A 66 22.42 8.20 12.50
N ASP A 67 23.11 9.20 11.95
CA ASP A 67 22.99 10.62 12.30
C ASP A 67 22.41 11.46 11.15
N THR A 68 21.84 10.81 10.13
CA THR A 68 21.22 11.49 8.98
C THR A 68 19.70 11.41 9.09
N ASP A 69 19.07 12.58 9.18
CA ASP A 69 17.62 12.70 9.02
C ASP A 69 17.27 12.64 7.52
N ILE A 70 16.41 11.71 7.15
CA ILE A 70 15.89 11.47 5.81
C ILE A 70 14.43 11.88 5.80
N GLU A 71 14.11 12.89 5.00
CA GLU A 71 12.75 13.31 4.74
C GLU A 71 12.30 12.69 3.42
N LEU A 72 11.22 11.91 3.47
CA LEU A 72 10.62 11.32 2.27
C LEU A 72 9.43 12.17 1.86
N GLU A 73 9.32 12.47 0.57
CA GLU A 73 8.20 13.27 0.05
C GLU A 73 6.86 12.55 0.25
N PRO A 74 5.84 13.24 0.80
CA PRO A 74 4.49 12.71 0.82
C PRO A 74 3.97 12.40 -0.58
N THR A 75 3.20 11.33 -0.68
CA THR A 75 2.79 10.76 -1.96
C THR A 75 1.27 10.62 -2.04
N VAL A 76 0.69 10.96 -3.20
CA VAL A 76 -0.71 10.70 -3.52
C VAL A 76 -0.78 9.53 -4.50
N LEU A 77 -1.60 8.54 -4.17
CA LEU A 77 -1.83 7.34 -4.96
C LEU A 77 -3.29 7.31 -5.43
N ASP A 78 -3.51 7.02 -6.71
CA ASP A 78 -4.85 6.73 -7.22
C ASP A 78 -5.16 5.25 -7.01
N MET A 79 -6.22 4.96 -6.29
CA MET A 79 -6.60 3.62 -5.87
C MET A 79 -7.88 3.17 -6.59
N THR A 80 -7.93 1.90 -6.99
CA THR A 80 -9.19 1.23 -7.36
C THR A 80 -9.27 -0.13 -6.69
N ASP A 81 -10.21 -0.26 -5.75
CA ASP A 81 -10.55 -1.54 -5.13
C ASP A 81 -11.72 -2.18 -5.89
N TRP A 82 -11.56 -3.42 -6.31
CA TRP A 82 -12.59 -4.19 -6.99
C TRP A 82 -13.31 -5.11 -6.00
N TYR A 83 -14.39 -4.62 -5.42
CA TYR A 83 -15.23 -5.41 -4.52
C TYR A 83 -16.15 -6.35 -5.31
N CYS A 84 -16.05 -7.65 -5.05
CA CYS A 84 -16.84 -8.67 -5.72
C CYS A 84 -17.87 -9.28 -4.76
N PRO A 85 -19.18 -9.04 -4.96
CA PRO A 85 -20.22 -9.43 -4.00
C PRO A 85 -20.32 -10.93 -3.76
N ALA A 86 -20.06 -11.73 -4.80
CA ALA A 86 -20.04 -13.20 -4.71
C ALA A 86 -18.99 -13.73 -3.73
N ARG A 87 -17.92 -12.97 -3.48
CA ARG A 87 -16.85 -13.30 -2.52
C ARG A 87 -16.92 -12.47 -1.24
N ARG A 88 -17.77 -11.43 -1.20
CA ARG A 88 -17.85 -10.42 -0.13
C ARG A 88 -16.47 -9.83 0.20
N PHE A 89 -15.63 -9.65 -0.82
CA PHE A 89 -14.23 -9.27 -0.65
C PHE A 89 -13.74 -8.41 -1.82
N VAL A 90 -12.69 -7.62 -1.58
CA VAL A 90 -11.94 -6.91 -2.62
C VAL A 90 -10.98 -7.89 -3.28
N MET A 91 -11.28 -8.29 -4.52
CA MET A 91 -10.51 -9.33 -5.21
C MET A 91 -9.33 -8.80 -6.03
N ARG A 92 -9.34 -7.50 -6.36
CA ARG A 92 -8.22 -6.80 -6.99
C ARG A 92 -8.06 -5.42 -6.38
N GLN A 93 -6.83 -5.00 -6.15
CA GLN A 93 -6.48 -3.62 -5.90
C GLN A 93 -5.56 -3.13 -7.01
N GLU A 94 -5.90 -1.99 -7.61
CA GLU A 94 -5.05 -1.28 -8.55
C GLU A 94 -4.54 0.00 -7.90
N VAL A 95 -3.25 0.24 -8.06
CA VAL A 95 -2.57 1.45 -7.58
C VAL A 95 -1.91 2.12 -8.76
N ARG A 96 -2.18 3.39 -8.97
CA ARG A 96 -1.47 4.22 -9.96
C ARG A 96 -0.71 5.32 -9.25
N TYR A 97 0.55 5.48 -9.64
CA TYR A 97 1.41 6.54 -9.16
C TYR A 97 2.35 6.97 -10.28
N ARG A 98 2.26 8.24 -10.70
CA ARG A 98 3.00 8.76 -11.86
C ARG A 98 2.75 7.85 -13.08
N ASN A 99 3.81 7.33 -13.71
CA ASN A 99 3.74 6.43 -14.85
C ASN A 99 3.78 4.95 -14.47
N GLN A 100 3.62 4.62 -13.18
CA GLN A 100 3.64 3.25 -12.67
C GLN A 100 2.22 2.80 -12.30
N GLN A 101 1.92 1.55 -12.64
CA GLN A 101 0.70 0.87 -12.24
C GLN A 101 1.08 -0.44 -11.56
N GLN A 102 0.49 -0.69 -10.39
CA GLN A 102 0.57 -1.96 -9.68
C GLN A 102 -0.82 -2.56 -9.58
N VAL A 103 -0.90 -3.88 -9.71
CA VAL A 103 -2.13 -4.65 -9.60
C VAL A 103 -1.87 -5.82 -8.68
N VAL A 104 -2.71 -5.96 -7.66
CA VAL A 104 -2.67 -7.07 -6.71
C VAL A 104 -3.97 -7.83 -6.80
N ASP A 105 -3.89 -9.11 -7.13
CA ASP A 105 -5.02 -10.02 -7.21
C ASP A 105 -5.04 -10.97 -6.01
N VAL A 106 -6.23 -11.16 -5.44
CA VAL A 106 -6.47 -12.21 -4.46
C VAL A 106 -6.65 -13.53 -5.20
N VAL A 107 -5.74 -14.46 -4.93
CA VAL A 107 -5.79 -15.82 -5.50
C VAL A 107 -6.53 -16.80 -4.60
N GLU A 108 -6.48 -16.63 -3.28
CA GLU A 108 -7.10 -17.50 -2.31
C GLU A 108 -7.55 -16.70 -1.08
N ILE A 109 -8.63 -17.15 -0.45
CA ILE A 109 -9.14 -16.64 0.83
C ILE A 109 -9.37 -17.88 1.69
N GLU A 110 -8.61 -18.00 2.76
CA GLU A 110 -8.77 -19.04 3.79
C GLU A 110 -9.92 -18.73 4.76
#